data_AF-A0A451DEM3-F1
#
_entry.id   AF-A0A451DEM3-F1
#
_cell.length_a   1.000
_cell.length_b   1.000
_cell.length_c   1.000
_cell.angle_alpha   90.00
_cell.angle_beta   90.00
_cell.angle_gamma   90.00
#
_symmetry.space_group_name_H-M   'P 1'
#
loop_
_entity.id
_entity.type
_entity.pdbx_description
1 polymer ?
#
loop_
_entity_poly.entity_id
_entity_poly.type
_entity_poly.pdbx_seq_one_letter_code
_entity_poly.pdbx_strand_id
1 'polypeptide(L)' 'MHNITQYDTSKQDLKKKLLELLQEQLNMRLQLASGKLKKTHIMKKIRKEIARIKTVLTDRINNT' A
#
# COMPACT_ATOMS: atom_id res chain seq x y z
N MET A 1 11.39 7.23 7.76
CA MET A 1 10.54 6.94 6.57
C MET A 1 10.89 5.53 6.11
N HIS A 2 9.91 4.66 5.86
CA HIS A 2 10.20 3.27 5.50
C HIS A 2 10.73 3.21 4.06
N ASN A 3 11.96 2.75 3.98
CA ASN A 3 12.83 2.50 2.83
C ASN A 3 12.11 1.80 1.67
N ILE A 4 11.81 2.55 0.62
CA ILE A 4 11.58 2.00 -0.72
C ILE A 4 12.97 1.91 -1.37
N THR A 5 13.85 1.09 -0.80
CA THR A 5 15.23 0.90 -1.26
C THR A 5 15.39 -0.45 -1.92
N GLN A 6 14.46 -0.87 -2.78
CA GLN A 6 14.66 -2.02 -3.66
C GLN A 6 13.96 -1.77 -4.99
N TYR A 7 14.66 -1.08 -5.88
CA TYR A 7 14.26 -0.84 -7.28
C TYR A 7 14.23 -2.12 -8.13
N ASP A 8 14.44 -3.29 -7.51
CA ASP A 8 14.47 -4.59 -8.17
C ASP A 8 13.59 -5.64 -7.47
N THR A 9 12.43 -5.20 -6.97
CA THR A 9 11.39 -6.15 -6.57
C THR A 9 10.59 -6.52 -7.80
N SER A 10 10.64 -7.81 -8.15
CA SER A 10 9.95 -8.40 -9.29
C SER A 10 8.46 -8.02 -9.30
N LYS A 11 7.79 -8.08 -10.46
CA LYS A 11 6.34 -7.76 -10.57
C LYS A 11 5.50 -8.52 -9.52
N GLN A 12 5.96 -9.68 -9.08
CA GLN A 12 5.33 -10.49 -8.03
C GLN A 12 5.46 -9.88 -6.62
N ASP A 13 6.62 -9.32 -6.27
CA ASP A 13 6.84 -8.71 -4.95
C ASP A 13 6.03 -7.43 -4.75
N LEU A 14 5.91 -6.62 -5.81
CA LEU A 14 5.02 -5.45 -5.77
C LEU A 14 3.55 -5.85 -5.58
N LYS A 15 3.12 -6.95 -6.20
CA LYS A 15 1.78 -7.52 -5.99
C LYS A 15 1.61 -8.05 -4.56
N LYS A 16 2.63 -8.69 -3.99
CA LYS A 16 2.60 -9.16 -2.60
C LYS A 16 2.50 -7.98 -1.62
N LYS A 17 3.30 -6.94 -1.82
CA LYS A 17 3.23 -5.69 -1.04
C LYS A 17 1.85 -5.04 -1.12
N LEU A 18 1.24 -5.05 -2.32
CA LEU A 18 -0.11 -4.53 -2.52
C LEU A 18 -1.14 -5.32 -1.70
N LEU A 19 -1.04 -6.66 -1.68
CA LEU A 19 -1.93 -7.50 -0.89
C LEU A 19 -1.80 -7.24 0.62
N GLU A 20 -0.57 -7.12 1.12
CA GLU A 20 -0.32 -6.77 2.53
C GLU A 20 -0.95 -5.43 2.91
N LEU A 21 -0.77 -4.40 2.09
CA LEU A 21 -1.35 -3.07 2.32
C LEU A 21 -2.89 -3.07 2.26
N LEU A 22 -3.49 -3.91 1.41
CA LEU A 22 -4.95 -4.07 1.34
C LEU A 22 -5.50 -4.75 2.59
N GLN A 23 -4.81 -5.75 3.13
CA GLN A 23 -5.18 -6.35 4.42
C GLN A 23 -5.06 -5.34 5.56
N GLU A 24 -3.99 -4.55 5.58
CA GLU A 24 -3.82 -3.49 6.57
C GLU A 24 -4.92 -2.42 6.47
N GLN A 25 -5.32 -2.05 5.24
CA GLN A 25 -6.46 -1.18 4.99
C GLN A 25 -7.78 -1.76 5.53
N LEU A 26 -8.03 -3.06 5.32
CA LEU A 26 -9.22 -3.73 5.85
C LEU A 26 -9.23 -3.71 7.38
N ASN A 27 -8.11 -4.06 8.02
CA ASN A 27 -7.96 -4.03 9.46
C ASN A 27 -8.25 -2.63 10.03
N MET A 28 -7.75 -1.57 9.39
CA MET A 28 -8.06 -0.21 9.80
C MET A 28 -9.53 0.16 9.61
N ARG A 29 -10.20 -0.29 8.54
CA ARG A 29 -11.65 -0.06 8.35
C ARG A 29 -12.46 -0.76 9.44
N LEU A 30 -12.08 -1.96 9.83
CA LEU A 30 -12.71 -2.69 10.93
C LEU A 30 -12.47 -1.99 12.27
N GLN A 31 -11.25 -1.50 12.53
CA GLN A 31 -10.95 -0.72 13.73
C GLN A 31 -11.71 0.62 13.76
N LEU A 32 -11.93 1.26 12.61
CA LEU A 32 -12.76 2.45 12.47
C LEU A 32 -14.22 2.14 12.79
N ALA A 33 -14.77 1.06 12.24
CA ALA A 33 -16.14 0.61 12.52
C ALA A 33 -16.33 0.26 14.00
N SER A 34 -15.31 -0.29 14.67
CA SER A 34 -15.32 -0.56 16.10
C SER A 34 -15.17 0.70 16.98
N GLY A 35 -14.96 1.89 16.39
CA GLY A 35 -14.84 3.15 17.13
C GLY A 35 -13.53 3.31 17.93
N LYS A 36 -12.56 2.40 17.78
CA LYS A 36 -11.29 2.39 18.52
C LYS A 36 -10.10 2.94 17.73
N LEU A 37 -10.35 3.59 16.59
CA LEU A 37 -9.27 4.01 15.69
C LEU A 37 -8.50 5.22 16.24
N LYS A 38 -7.33 4.95 16.84
CA LYS A 38 -6.48 5.96 17.48
C LYS A 38 -5.70 6.86 16.49
N LYS A 39 -5.47 6.42 15.25
CA LYS A 39 -4.52 7.08 14.32
C LYS A 39 -5.06 7.19 12.89
N THR A 40 -5.91 8.18 12.65
CA THR A 40 -6.53 8.46 11.33
C THR A 40 -5.52 8.81 10.22
N HIS A 41 -4.37 9.39 10.58
CA HIS A 41 -3.31 9.75 9.62
C HIS A 41 -2.68 8.53 8.93
N ILE A 42 -2.67 7.36 9.57
CA ILE A 42 -2.11 6.12 9.02
C ILE A 42 -2.97 5.65 7.83
N MET A 43 -4.29 5.83 7.90
CA MET A 43 -5.19 5.51 6.79
C MET A 43 -4.94 6.38 5.54
N LYS A 44 -4.49 7.63 5.72
CA LYS A 44 -4.04 8.47 4.59
C LYS A 44 -2.70 7.99 4.02
N LYS A 45 -1.79 7.50 4.87
CA LYS A 45 -0.49 6.99 4.45
C LYS A 45 -0.62 5.70 3.62
N ILE A 46 -1.39 4.73 4.09
CA ILE A 46 -1.59 3.43 3.39
C ILE A 46 -2.28 3.62 2.05
N ARG A 47 -3.29 4.52 1.96
CA ARG A 47 -3.90 4.88 0.67
C ARG A 47 -2.88 5.45 -0.33
N LYS A 48 -1.96 6.30 0.13
CA LYS A 48 -0.89 6.87 -0.71
C LYS A 48 0.13 5.81 -1.13
N GLU A 49 0.48 4.87 -0.25
CA GLU A 49 1.40 3.78 -0.58
C GLU A 49 0.80 2.83 -1.63
N ILE A 50 -0.48 2.47 -1.50
CA ILE A 50 -1.21 1.70 -2.52
C ILE A 50 -1.20 2.43 -3.86
N ALA A 51 -1.48 3.73 -3.87
CA ALA A 51 -1.47 4.53 -5.10
C ALA A 51 -0.10 4.52 -5.78
N ARG A 52 1.00 4.71 -5.02
CA ARG A 52 2.36 4.66 -5.56
C ARG A 52 2.70 3.31 -6.18
N ILE A 53 2.33 2.20 -5.53
CA ILE A 53 2.58 0.86 -6.07
C ILE A 53 1.82 0.65 -7.38
N LYS A 54 0.56 1.09 -7.43
CA LYS A 54 -0.23 1.03 -8.66
C LYS A 54 0.39 1.86 -9.78
N THR A 55 0.85 3.08 -9.49
CA THR A 55 1.56 3.93 -10.46
C THR A 55 2.81 3.24 -11.00
N VAL A 56 3.68 2.71 -10.13
CA VAL A 56 4.89 1.98 -10.57
C VAL A 56 4.55 0.76 -11.41
N LEU A 57 3.47 0.04 -11.09
CA LEU A 57 3.00 -1.09 -11.91
C LEU A 57 2.54 -0.63 -13.30
N THR A 58 1.81 0.49 -13.37
CA THR A 58 1.36 1.09 -14.64
C THR A 58 2.53 1.62 -15.46
N ASP A 59 3.48 2.33 -14.85
CA ASP A 59 4.68 2.83 -15.52
C ASP A 59 5.52 1.67 -16.11
N ARG A 60 5.63 0.56 -15.37
CA ARG A 60 6.28 -0.67 -15.84
C ARG A 60 5.52 -1.41 -16.95
N ILE A 61 4.23 -1.13 -17.15
CA ILE A 61 3.42 -1.71 -18.25
C ILE A 61 3.52 -0.82 -19.49
N ASN A 62 3.48 0.50 -19.32
CA ASN A 62 3.51 1.45 -20.43
C ASN A 62 4.90 1.65 -21.04
N ASN A 63 5.96 1.38 -20.28
CA ASN A 63 7.36 1.56 -20.71
C ASN A 63 8.00 0.25 -21.21
N THR A 64 7.18 -0.68 -21.71
CA THR A 64 7.58 -1.92 -22.40
C THR A 64 6.72 -2.07 -23.64
#